data_AF-A0A2H9SVV8-F1
#
_entry.id   AF-A0A2H9SVV8-F1
#
_cell.length_a   1.000
_cell.length_b   1.000
_cell.length_c   1.000
_cell.angle_alpha   90.00
_cell.angle_beta   90.00
_cell.angle_gamma   90.00
#
_symmetry.space_group_name_H-M   'P 1'
#
loop_
_entity.id
_entity.type
_entity.pdbx_description
1 polymer ?
#
loop_
_entity_poly.entity_id
_entity_poly.type
_entity_poly.pdbx_seq_one_letter_code
_entity_poly.pdbx_strand_id
1 'polypeptide(L)'
;MITLDTLHTNFQGGLDAIRNNTHSGFFLEGDRSPIERKEIAELLAALKENCTLEELFLRGITLSNQQFVDLLNAARCLKRLDLVNGFFTDFNAEEIGKALNTSSVTTLDLTLTGIVEEQALSVLKQLNETRRQQTFIHLWTKKVTLCTS
;
A
#
# COMPACT_ATOMS: atom_id res chain seq x y z
N MET A 1 11.80 -4.07 19.90
CA MET A 1 12.67 -4.35 18.75
C MET A 1 12.10 -5.59 18.08
N ILE A 2 11.13 -5.40 17.19
CA ILE A 2 10.50 -6.49 16.43
C ILE A 2 11.34 -6.64 15.18
N THR A 3 11.96 -7.81 15.00
CA THR A 3 12.64 -8.18 13.75
C THR A 3 11.61 -8.15 12.63
N LEU A 4 11.90 -7.40 11.56
CA LEU A 4 11.20 -7.50 10.28
C LEU A 4 11.55 -8.87 9.69
N ASP A 5 10.78 -9.90 10.05
CA ASP A 5 10.89 -11.23 9.45
C ASP A 5 10.20 -11.21 8.08
N THR A 6 10.90 -10.66 7.11
CA THR A 6 10.42 -10.51 5.73
C THR A 6 10.57 -11.82 4.98
N LEU A 7 9.45 -12.43 4.56
CA LEU A 7 9.45 -13.61 3.70
C LEU A 7 9.59 -13.21 2.23
N HIS A 8 10.55 -13.80 1.52
CA HIS A 8 10.74 -13.67 0.08
C HIS A 8 10.27 -14.97 -0.58
N THR A 9 9.12 -14.94 -1.25
CA THR A 9 8.54 -16.12 -1.90
C THR A 9 7.99 -15.77 -3.27
N ASN A 10 7.78 -16.76 -4.13
CA ASN A 10 6.99 -16.56 -5.35
C ASN A 10 5.54 -16.12 -5.00
N PHE A 11 4.80 -15.61 -5.98
CA PHE A 11 3.48 -15.01 -5.75
C PHE A 11 2.52 -15.93 -4.96
N GLN A 12 2.40 -17.20 -5.37
CA GLN A 12 1.51 -18.17 -4.72
C GLN A 12 1.94 -18.51 -3.29
N GLY A 13 3.23 -18.77 -3.05
CA GLY A 13 3.75 -19.00 -1.71
C GLY A 13 3.58 -17.76 -0.81
N GLY A 14 3.57 -16.58 -1.42
CA GLY A 14 3.30 -15.32 -0.75
C GLY A 14 1.87 -15.20 -0.26
N LEU A 15 0.90 -15.57 -1.09
CA LEU A 15 -0.52 -15.57 -0.71
C LEU A 15 -0.79 -16.49 0.47
N ASP A 16 -0.20 -17.68 0.48
CA ASP A 16 -0.38 -18.63 1.59
C ASP A 16 0.30 -18.12 2.86
N ALA A 17 1.42 -17.40 2.74
CA ALA A 17 2.06 -16.72 3.86
C ALA A 17 1.18 -15.58 4.41
N ILE A 18 0.51 -14.81 3.55
CA ILE A 18 -0.46 -13.78 3.99
C ILE A 18 -1.65 -14.44 4.70
N ARG A 19 -2.25 -15.51 4.15
CA ARG A 19 -3.40 -16.16 4.79
C ARG A 19 -3.08 -16.72 6.16
N ASN A 20 -1.90 -17.33 6.31
CA ASN A 20 -1.48 -17.98 7.55
C ASN A 20 -0.62 -17.06 8.45
N ASN A 21 -0.58 -15.75 8.18
CA ASN A 21 0.48 -14.90 8.68
C ASN A 21 0.53 -14.81 10.22
N THR A 22 1.67 -15.20 10.79
CA THR A 22 2.07 -15.00 12.19
C THR A 22 3.08 -13.86 12.39
N HIS A 23 3.52 -13.25 11.30
CA HIS A 23 4.54 -12.20 11.21
C HIS A 23 3.90 -10.86 10.82
N SER A 24 4.58 -9.76 11.15
CA SER A 24 4.05 -8.42 10.93
C SER A 24 4.24 -7.90 9.50
N GLY A 25 5.09 -8.54 8.67
CA GLY A 25 5.48 -8.02 7.34
C GLY A 25 5.49 -9.06 6.22
N PHE A 26 5.19 -8.65 5.00
CA PHE A 26 5.23 -9.50 3.79
C PHE A 26 5.76 -8.76 2.56
N PHE A 27 6.64 -9.40 1.78
CA PHE A 27 7.33 -8.78 0.65
C PHE A 27 7.08 -9.52 -0.67
N LEU A 28 6.65 -8.77 -1.66
CA LEU A 28 6.49 -9.17 -3.05
C LEU A 28 7.26 -8.19 -3.94
N GLU A 29 8.08 -8.74 -4.83
CA GLU A 29 8.84 -7.97 -5.80
C GLU A 29 8.40 -8.32 -7.22
N GLY A 30 8.17 -7.28 -8.01
CA GLY A 30 7.85 -7.35 -9.43
C GLY A 30 8.93 -6.66 -10.27
N ASP A 31 8.80 -6.80 -11.59
CA ASP A 31 9.72 -6.26 -12.60
C ASP A 31 9.18 -4.99 -13.28
N ARG A 32 8.34 -4.23 -12.56
CA ARG A 32 7.53 -3.10 -13.02
C ARG A 32 6.39 -3.46 -13.98
N SER A 33 6.09 -4.75 -14.14
CA SER A 33 4.91 -5.17 -14.88
C SER A 33 3.61 -4.88 -14.10
N PRO A 34 2.49 -4.63 -14.81
CA PRO A 34 1.17 -4.59 -14.19
C PRO A 34 0.85 -5.92 -13.52
N ILE A 35 0.35 -5.87 -12.29
CA ILE A 35 -0.17 -7.09 -11.63
C ILE A 35 -1.37 -7.63 -12.42
N GLU A 36 -1.40 -8.94 -12.64
CA GLU A 36 -2.51 -9.53 -13.37
C GLU A 36 -3.81 -9.46 -12.56
N ARG A 37 -4.96 -9.42 -13.26
CA ARG A 37 -6.28 -9.36 -12.60
C ARG A 37 -6.51 -10.52 -11.63
N LYS A 38 -6.00 -11.71 -11.98
CA LYS A 38 -6.10 -12.89 -11.12
C LYS A 38 -5.26 -12.72 -9.86
N GLU A 39 -4.00 -12.30 -10.02
CA GLU A 39 -3.05 -12.10 -8.94
C GLU A 39 -3.57 -11.07 -7.92
N ILE A 40 -4.00 -9.89 -8.37
CA ILE A 40 -4.54 -8.88 -7.45
C ILE A 40 -5.80 -9.40 -6.73
N ALA A 41 -6.68 -10.13 -7.40
CA ALA A 41 -7.89 -10.67 -6.77
C ALA A 41 -7.55 -11.65 -5.64
N GLU A 42 -6.55 -12.50 -5.84
CA GLU A 42 -6.08 -13.44 -4.83
C GLU A 42 -5.38 -12.74 -3.65
N LEU A 43 -4.58 -11.72 -3.93
CA LEU A 43 -3.97 -10.87 -2.89
C LEU A 43 -5.03 -10.18 -2.04
N LEU A 44 -6.05 -9.58 -2.67
CA LEU A 44 -7.16 -8.93 -1.98
C LEU A 44 -7.95 -9.92 -1.11
N ALA A 45 -8.15 -11.16 -1.57
CA ALA A 45 -8.80 -12.20 -0.80
C ALA A 45 -7.98 -12.57 0.45
N ALA A 46 -6.67 -12.79 0.29
CA ALA A 46 -5.78 -13.10 1.39
C ALA A 46 -5.73 -11.97 2.44
N LEU A 47 -5.69 -10.71 2.00
CA LEU A 47 -5.69 -9.55 2.89
C LEU A 47 -7.01 -9.36 3.64
N LYS A 48 -8.15 -9.76 3.06
CA LYS A 48 -9.46 -9.70 3.76
C LYS A 48 -9.57 -10.73 4.88
N GLU A 49 -8.91 -11.87 4.73
CA GLU A 49 -8.87 -12.95 5.72
C GLU A 49 -7.81 -12.72 6.79
N ASN A 50 -6.80 -11.89 6.49
CA ASN A 50 -5.71 -11.60 7.40
C ASN A 50 -5.86 -10.22 8.08
N CYS A 51 -5.75 -10.20 9.41
CA CYS A 51 -5.71 -8.95 10.20
C CYS A 51 -4.46 -8.86 11.10
N THR A 52 -3.45 -9.70 10.88
CA THR A 52 -2.19 -9.68 11.63
C THR A 52 -1.06 -8.99 10.86
N LEU A 53 -1.17 -8.92 9.53
CA LEU A 53 -0.21 -8.28 8.66
C LEU A 53 -0.29 -6.75 8.81
N GLU A 54 0.80 -6.16 9.30
CA GLU A 54 0.91 -4.72 9.51
C GLU A 54 1.71 -4.03 8.39
N GLU A 55 2.56 -4.75 7.67
CA GLU A 55 3.46 -4.19 6.65
C GLU A 55 3.43 -5.00 5.34
N LEU A 56 3.17 -4.35 4.21
CA LEU A 56 3.09 -4.98 2.91
C LEU A 56 4.00 -4.23 1.95
N PHE A 57 4.93 -4.95 1.33
CA PHE A 57 5.88 -4.43 0.37
C PHE A 57 5.55 -5.02 -1.01
N LEU A 58 5.15 -4.17 -1.95
CA LEU A 58 4.78 -4.49 -3.33
C LEU A 58 5.74 -3.76 -4.28
N ARG A 59 7.04 -4.03 -4.15
CA ARG A 59 8.07 -3.28 -4.85
C ARG A 59 8.13 -3.66 -6.32
N GLY A 60 8.29 -2.68 -7.20
CA GLY A 60 8.33 -2.95 -8.63
C GLY A 60 7.02 -3.50 -9.18
N ILE A 61 5.88 -3.25 -8.54
CA ILE A 61 4.57 -3.69 -9.06
C ILE A 61 3.82 -2.47 -9.59
N THR A 62 3.29 -2.59 -10.80
CA THR A 62 2.44 -1.56 -11.40
C THR A 62 0.97 -1.85 -11.06
N LEU A 63 0.28 -0.86 -10.51
CA LEU A 63 -1.14 -0.94 -10.13
C LEU A 63 -1.97 0.08 -10.91
N SER A 64 -3.23 -0.23 -11.17
CA SER A 64 -4.21 0.79 -11.48
C SER A 64 -4.69 1.51 -10.21
N ASN A 65 -5.29 2.69 -10.39
CA ASN A 65 -5.88 3.44 -9.29
C ASN A 65 -6.94 2.61 -8.56
N GLN A 66 -7.81 1.93 -9.31
CA GLN A 66 -8.84 1.06 -8.73
C GLN A 66 -8.23 -0.11 -7.95
N GLN A 67 -7.19 -0.77 -8.50
CA GLN A 67 -6.52 -1.88 -7.81
C GLN A 67 -5.90 -1.42 -6.47
N PHE A 68 -5.33 -0.21 -6.44
CA PHE A 68 -4.76 0.34 -5.22
C PHE A 68 -5.84 0.72 -4.20
N VAL A 69 -6.96 1.32 -4.63
CA VAL A 69 -8.12 1.59 -3.77
C VAL A 69 -8.69 0.30 -3.19
N ASP A 70 -8.84 -0.74 -4.01
CA ASP A 70 -9.32 -2.05 -3.56
C ASP A 70 -8.38 -2.67 -2.52
N LEU A 71 -7.06 -2.48 -2.70
CA LEU A 71 -6.05 -2.94 -1.76
C LEU A 71 -6.15 -2.23 -0.41
N LEU A 72 -6.28 -0.90 -0.41
CA LEU A 72 -6.48 -0.12 0.81
C LEU A 72 -7.75 -0.55 1.58
N ASN A 73 -8.81 -0.90 0.85
CA ASN A 73 -10.08 -1.35 1.44
C ASN A 73 -10.03 -2.80 1.95
N ALA A 74 -9.22 -3.65 1.33
CA ALA A 74 -9.02 -5.04 1.76
C ALA A 74 -8.11 -5.13 2.99
N ALA A 75 -7.04 -4.34 3.04
CA ALA A 75 -5.97 -4.42 4.02
C ALA A 75 -6.32 -3.70 5.35
N ARG A 76 -7.32 -4.21 6.07
CA ARG A 76 -7.92 -3.51 7.24
C ARG A 76 -6.97 -3.28 8.42
N CYS A 77 -5.89 -4.05 8.54
CA CYS A 77 -4.98 -4.00 9.69
C CYS A 77 -3.57 -3.54 9.30
N LEU A 78 -3.41 -3.17 8.02
CA LEU A 78 -2.15 -2.76 7.44
C LEU A 78 -1.80 -1.31 7.82
N LYS A 79 -0.63 -1.11 8.41
CA LYS A 79 -0.11 0.21 8.82
C LYS A 79 0.86 0.78 7.79
N ARG A 80 1.64 -0.08 7.12
CA ARG A 80 2.65 0.31 6.13
C ARG A 80 2.37 -0.38 4.79
N LEU A 81 2.34 0.41 3.73
CA LEU A 81 2.33 -0.06 2.35
C LEU A 81 3.50 0.55 1.60
N ASP A 82 4.35 -0.28 1.01
CA ASP A 82 5.51 0.12 0.23
C ASP A 82 5.29 -0.29 -1.23
N LEU A 83 5.28 0.70 -2.12
CA LEU A 83 5.17 0.54 -3.58
C LEU A 83 6.45 1.02 -4.27
N VAL A 84 7.59 0.95 -3.58
CA VAL A 84 8.84 1.48 -4.11
C VAL A 84 9.12 0.88 -5.48
N ASN A 85 9.48 1.74 -6.44
CA ASN A 85 9.81 1.33 -7.79
C ASN A 85 8.63 0.78 -8.61
N GLY A 86 7.39 0.87 -8.12
CA GLY A 86 6.17 0.56 -8.85
C GLY A 86 5.73 1.68 -9.80
N PHE A 87 4.50 1.63 -10.30
CA PHE A 87 3.90 2.72 -11.09
C PHE A 87 2.37 2.69 -10.99
N PHE A 88 1.70 3.83 -11.22
CA PHE A 88 0.25 3.91 -11.33
C PHE A 88 -0.18 4.14 -12.77
N THR A 89 -1.00 3.25 -13.35
CA THR A 89 -1.41 3.40 -14.76
C THR A 89 -2.38 4.56 -15.02
N ASP A 90 -3.13 4.98 -14.02
CA ASP A 90 -4.28 5.89 -14.12
C ASP A 90 -4.52 6.64 -12.80
N PHE A 91 -3.46 7.19 -12.20
CA PHE A 91 -3.48 7.85 -10.89
C PHE A 91 -4.61 8.89 -10.71
N ASN A 92 -5.37 8.75 -9.63
CA ASN A 92 -6.40 9.70 -9.20
C ASN A 92 -6.28 10.01 -7.70
N ALA A 93 -5.83 11.23 -7.38
CA ALA A 93 -5.59 11.66 -6.00
C ALA A 93 -6.86 11.71 -5.13
N GLU A 94 -8.02 12.04 -5.71
CA GLU A 94 -9.30 12.14 -4.99
C GLU A 94 -9.75 10.77 -4.49
N GLU A 95 -9.75 9.77 -5.36
CA GLU A 95 -10.16 8.41 -5.03
C GLU A 95 -9.20 7.78 -4.01
N ILE A 96 -7.89 7.96 -4.20
CA ILE A 96 -6.88 7.49 -3.25
C ILE A 96 -7.06 8.13 -1.88
N GLY A 97 -7.25 9.46 -1.83
CA GLY A 97 -7.42 10.16 -0.56
C GLY A 97 -8.69 9.74 0.18
N LYS A 98 -9.80 9.53 -0.53
CA LYS A 98 -11.04 8.99 0.04
C LYS A 98 -10.85 7.57 0.58
N ALA A 99 -10.18 6.70 -0.16
CA ALA A 99 -9.89 5.34 0.29
C ALA A 99 -8.94 5.33 1.51
N LEU A 100 -7.95 6.21 1.50
CA LEU A 100 -7.03 6.37 2.63
C LEU A 100 -7.80 6.73 3.89
N ASN A 101 -8.74 7.68 3.86
CA ASN A 101 -9.55 8.10 5.02
C ASN A 101 -10.19 6.94 5.79
N THR A 102 -10.60 5.86 5.11
CA THR A 102 -11.20 4.67 5.72
C THR A 102 -10.21 3.53 5.96
N SER A 103 -9.00 3.60 5.40
CA SER A 103 -7.93 2.62 5.62
C SER A 103 -7.17 2.86 6.93
N SER A 104 -6.50 1.80 7.42
CA SER A 104 -5.58 1.84 8.56
C SER A 104 -4.13 2.19 8.18
N VAL A 105 -3.86 2.41 6.89
CA VAL A 105 -2.51 2.73 6.40
C VAL A 105 -2.10 4.12 6.89
N THR A 106 -1.02 4.16 7.65
CA THR A 106 -0.42 5.40 8.17
C THR A 106 0.87 5.76 7.44
N THR A 107 1.52 4.78 6.81
CA THR A 107 2.74 5.01 6.02
C THR A 107 2.58 4.42 4.62
N LEU A 108 2.71 5.26 3.61
CA LEU A 108 2.70 4.89 2.21
C LEU A 108 4.02 5.31 1.56
N ASP A 109 4.79 4.35 1.06
CA ASP A 109 6.02 4.64 0.32
C ASP A 109 5.76 4.57 -1.19
N LEU A 110 5.86 5.72 -1.85
CA LEU A 110 5.69 5.89 -3.30
C LEU A 110 7.00 6.29 -3.97
N THR A 111 8.15 6.04 -3.33
CA THR A 111 9.46 6.32 -3.92
C THR A 111 9.58 5.61 -5.27
N LEU A 112 10.17 6.29 -6.26
CA LEU A 112 10.38 5.73 -7.60
C LEU A 112 9.09 5.35 -8.37
N THR A 113 7.91 5.84 -7.96
CA THR A 113 6.64 5.53 -8.66
C THR A 113 6.25 6.48 -9.80
N GLY A 114 7.06 7.51 -10.04
CA GLY A 114 6.71 8.61 -10.96
C GLY A 114 5.73 9.63 -10.35
N ILE A 115 5.20 9.38 -9.15
CA ILE A 115 4.38 10.35 -8.41
C ILE A 115 5.25 11.50 -7.91
N VAL A 116 4.85 12.72 -8.27
CA VAL A 116 5.53 13.95 -7.83
C VAL A 116 4.89 14.53 -6.56
N GLU A 117 5.58 15.49 -5.93
CA GLU A 117 5.14 16.12 -4.69
C GLU A 117 3.74 16.75 -4.79
N GLU A 118 3.41 17.41 -5.91
CA GLU A 118 2.09 18.03 -6.11
C GLU A 118 0.94 17.00 -6.10
N GLN A 119 1.19 15.81 -6.67
CA GLN A 119 0.23 14.70 -6.68
C GLN A 119 0.07 14.09 -5.29
N ALA A 120 1.18 13.90 -4.57
CA ALA A 120 1.16 13.44 -3.18
C ALA A 120 0.44 14.44 -2.25
N LEU A 121 0.69 15.74 -2.42
CA LEU A 121 -0.03 16.79 -1.69
C LEU A 121 -1.52 16.79 -2.04
N SER A 122 -1.87 16.52 -3.29
CA SER A 122 -3.27 16.40 -3.71
C SER A 122 -3.97 15.23 -3.01
N VAL A 123 -3.30 14.09 -2.81
CA VAL A 123 -3.83 12.97 -2.00
C VAL A 123 -4.04 13.41 -0.55
N LEU A 124 -3.04 14.07 0.03
CA LEU A 124 -3.11 14.52 1.42
C LEU A 124 -4.25 15.53 1.66
N LYS A 125 -4.49 16.45 0.71
CA LYS A 125 -5.60 17.43 0.79
C LYS A 125 -6.99 16.80 0.86
N GLN A 126 -7.12 15.54 0.43
CA GLN A 126 -8.38 14.80 0.46
C GLN A 126 -8.56 14.04 1.78
N LEU A 127 -7.52 13.98 2.62
CA LEU A 127 -7.64 13.44 3.97
C LEU A 127 -8.51 14.38 4.79
N ASN A 128 -9.52 13.81 5.47
CA ASN A 128 -10.49 14.59 6.22
C ASN A 128 -10.06 14.77 7.68
N GLU A 129 -10.58 15.79 8.34
CA GLU A 129 -10.32 16.07 9.77
C GLU A 129 -10.81 14.94 10.69
N THR A 130 -11.71 14.07 10.22
CA THR A 130 -12.17 12.92 11.00
C THR A 130 -11.14 11.80 11.06
N ARG A 131 -10.13 11.80 10.18
CA ARG A 131 -8.98 10.90 10.25
C ARG A 131 -8.09 11.33 11.41
N ARG A 132 -8.21 10.64 12.54
CA ARG A 132 -7.40 10.89 13.76
C ARG A 132 -6.00 10.27 13.71
N GLN A 133 -5.54 9.86 12.53
CA GLN A 133 -4.26 9.18 12.33
C GLN A 133 -3.41 9.98 11.36
N GLN A 134 -2.16 10.23 11.75
CA GLN A 134 -1.19 10.88 10.88
C GLN A 134 -0.85 9.96 9.71
N THR A 135 -0.82 10.52 8.50
CA THR A 135 -0.47 9.79 7.28
C THR A 135 0.82 10.36 6.70
N PHE A 136 1.78 9.46 6.48
CA PHE A 136 3.09 9.75 5.92
C PHE A 136 3.14 9.23 4.50
N ILE A 137 3.46 10.09 3.53
CA ILE A 137 3.75 9.68 2.16
C ILE A 137 5.24 9.92 1.91
N HIS A 138 5.97 8.85 1.64
CA HIS A 138 7.38 8.93 1.26
C HIS A 138 7.50 8.98 -0.26
N LEU A 139 8.31 9.92 -0.74
CA LEU A 139 8.77 10.06 -2.12
C LEU A 139 10.30 10.04 -2.12
N TRP A 140 10.90 9.78 -3.28
CA TRP A 140 12.36 9.55 -3.42
C TRP A 140 13.20 10.57 -2.63
N THR A 141 12.96 11.86 -2.82
CA THR A 141 13.76 12.91 -2.19
C THR A 141 13.06 13.62 -1.05
N LYS A 142 11.81 13.25 -0.74
CA LYS A 142 10.97 14.01 0.20
C LYS A 142 9.98 13.11 0.93
N LYS A 143 9.94 13.28 2.25
CA LYS A 143 8.80 12.85 3.06
C LYS A 143 7.76 13.97 3.08
N VAL A 144 6.59 13.71 2.53
CA VAL A 144 5.45 14.63 2.60
C VAL A 144 4.54 14.16 3.75
N THR A 145 4.19 15.07 4.64
CA THR A 145 3.40 14.76 5.84
C THR A 145 2.23 15.72 5.92
N LEU A 146 1.04 15.19 6.18
CA LEU A 146 -0.08 15.99 6.67
C LEU A 146 -0.50 15.42 8.02
N CYS A 147 -0.41 16.26 9.05
CA CYS A 147 -1.03 15.97 10.34
C CYS A 147 -2.47 16.44 10.28
N THR A 148 -3.43 15.52 10.14
CA THR A 148 -4.83 15.83 10.43
C THR A 148 -4.97 15.83 11.95
N SER A 149 -5.30 16.99 12.52
CA SER A 149 -5.46 17.26 13.95
C SER A 149 -6.81 16.81 14.48
#